data_AF-A0A5B2VRG2-F1
#
_entry.id   AF-A0A5B2VRG2-F1
#
_cell.length_a   1.000
_cell.length_b   1.000
_cell.length_c   1.000
_cell.angle_alpha   90.00
_cell.angle_beta   90.00
_cell.angle_gamma   90.00
#
_symmetry.space_group_name_H-M   'P 1'
#
loop_
_entity.id
_entity.type
_entity.pdbx_description
1 polymer ?
#
loop_
_entity_poly.entity_id
_entity_poly.type
_entity_poly.pdbx_seq_one_letter_code
_entity_poly.pdbx_strand_id
1 'polypeptide(L)'
;MIKGIHAAGICALILLSWKNEPQRFYPSRPASIGIIGDTADVQTTTHGGVALIGGGGNVDGAFRWMIGRSGGGNVVVLTASGTSDYNADINALGKVSSVETLNITTRELADNDTVADIIRKAEMLFIAGGDQSRYMNQWKGTKTNAAINYLLREKKVPVGGTSAGCAILSGMYYSGEGGSATSDVVLANPYDSLVTVYNNDFLQAPYLQQVISDQHYLKRKREGRHVTFMSRIIKDWHIYPKGIAVDERTAVCIDDKGNAKVFGVSKAYFISTDKSKAPERCEQGQPLEWNDNGQALKVYEIPASADGNGRFRVADFDPAQASGGAWYWWYVQNGQLNKKEITH
;
A
#
# COMPACT_ATOMS: atom_id res chain seq x y z
N MET A 1 -44.00 39.63 -21.08
CA MET A 1 -43.63 38.58 -22.05
C MET A 1 -42.25 38.91 -22.62
N ILE A 2 -41.47 37.89 -22.99
CA ILE A 2 -40.03 37.89 -23.39
C ILE A 2 -39.14 37.56 -22.19
N LYS A 3 -39.07 36.28 -21.81
CA LYS A 3 -38.15 35.21 -22.27
C LYS A 3 -36.72 35.42 -21.74
N GLY A 4 -36.40 34.63 -20.71
CA GLY A 4 -35.04 34.42 -20.23
C GLY A 4 -34.22 33.60 -21.22
N ILE A 5 -32.91 33.87 -21.22
CA ILE A 5 -31.89 33.06 -21.87
C ILE A 5 -30.93 32.64 -20.77
N HIS A 6 -30.86 31.33 -20.54
CA HIS A 6 -29.85 30.68 -19.71
C HIS A 6 -28.49 30.83 -20.38
N ALA A 7 -27.55 31.51 -19.72
CA ALA A 7 -26.14 31.41 -20.07
C ALA A 7 -25.60 30.12 -19.43
N ALA A 8 -25.35 29.12 -20.29
CA ALA A 8 -24.64 27.91 -19.93
C ALA A 8 -23.22 28.27 -19.47
N GLY A 9 -22.90 27.98 -18.21
CA GLY A 9 -21.54 28.08 -17.70
C GLY A 9 -20.65 27.06 -18.41
N ILE A 10 -19.76 27.56 -19.27
CA ILE A 10 -18.67 26.78 -19.84
C ILE A 10 -17.74 26.43 -18.67
N CYS A 11 -17.82 25.19 -18.21
CA CYS A 11 -16.87 24.61 -17.28
C CYS A 11 -15.55 24.43 -18.06
N ALA A 12 -14.64 25.39 -17.93
CA ALA A 12 -13.30 25.27 -18.48
C ALA A 12 -12.58 24.14 -17.75
N LEU A 13 -12.43 23.00 -18.42
CA LEU A 13 -11.47 21.97 -18.05
C LEU A 13 -10.08 22.61 -18.02
N ILE A 14 -9.54 22.78 -16.81
CA ILE A 14 -8.11 23.06 -16.63
C ILE A 14 -7.38 21.77 -16.99
N LEU A 15 -6.99 21.66 -18.26
CA LEU A 15 -5.91 20.77 -18.67
C LEU A 15 -4.65 21.29 -17.98
N LEU A 16 -4.28 20.69 -16.83
CA LEU A 16 -2.94 20.85 -16.29
C LEU A 16 -1.98 20.32 -17.36
N SER A 17 -1.25 21.23 -17.99
CA SER A 17 -0.08 20.92 -18.80
C SER A 17 0.97 20.29 -17.89
N TRP A 18 1.17 18.98 -18.02
CA TRP A 18 2.28 18.28 -17.43
C TRP A 18 3.53 18.78 -18.15
N LYS A 19 4.32 19.62 -17.50
CA LYS A 19 5.68 19.88 -17.96
C LYS A 19 6.42 18.55 -17.83
N ASN A 20 6.56 17.83 -18.94
CA ASN A 20 7.55 16.76 -19.06
C ASN A 20 8.92 17.42 -18.92
N GLU A 21 9.45 17.52 -17.70
CA GLU A 21 10.87 17.77 -17.53
C GLU A 21 11.63 16.64 -18.25
N PRO A 22 12.63 16.95 -19.09
CA PRO A 22 13.42 15.92 -19.73
C PRO A 22 14.05 15.04 -18.65
N GLN A 23 13.83 13.72 -18.74
CA GLN A 23 14.44 12.77 -17.81
C GLN A 23 15.96 12.99 -17.82
N ARG A 24 16.52 13.30 -16.65
CA ARG A 24 17.95 13.49 -16.50
C ARG A 24 18.64 12.14 -16.67
N PHE A 25 19.55 12.05 -17.62
CA PHE A 25 20.35 10.85 -17.84
C PHE A 25 21.61 10.89 -16.98
N TYR A 26 21.83 9.83 -16.19
CA TYR A 26 23.02 9.64 -15.37
C TYR A 26 23.80 8.44 -15.93
N PRO A 27 24.88 8.66 -16.73
CA PRO A 27 25.52 7.58 -17.50
C PRO A 27 25.98 6.36 -16.68
N SER A 28 26.34 6.56 -15.41
CA SER A 28 26.78 5.50 -14.49
C SER A 28 25.68 4.97 -13.57
N ARG A 29 24.44 5.49 -13.67
CA ARG A 29 23.31 5.15 -12.80
C ARG A 29 22.07 4.86 -13.65
N PRO A 30 21.99 3.65 -14.25
CA PRO A 30 20.81 3.25 -15.01
C PRO A 30 19.53 3.38 -14.16
N ALA A 31 18.41 3.66 -14.83
CA ALA A 31 17.10 3.96 -14.22
C ALA A 31 17.02 5.24 -13.38
N SER A 32 18.13 5.90 -13.01
CA SER A 32 18.08 7.14 -12.24
C SER A 32 17.46 8.28 -13.06
N ILE A 33 16.48 8.96 -12.47
CA ILE A 33 15.79 10.10 -13.11
C ILE A 33 15.87 11.39 -12.29
N GLY A 34 16.44 11.34 -11.09
CA GLY A 34 16.63 12.52 -10.24
C GLY A 34 17.37 12.19 -8.95
N ILE A 35 18.30 13.09 -8.58
CA ILE A 35 19.15 12.97 -7.39
C ILE A 35 19.22 14.32 -6.67
N ILE A 36 19.11 14.30 -5.35
CA ILE A 36 19.42 15.42 -4.43
C ILE A 36 20.42 14.89 -3.40
N GLY A 37 21.46 15.67 -3.05
CA GLY A 37 22.42 15.32 -2.01
C GLY A 37 23.62 14.50 -2.51
N ASP A 38 24.35 13.87 -1.57
CA ASP A 38 25.55 13.07 -1.83
C ASP A 38 25.20 11.58 -1.81
N THR A 39 25.49 10.89 -2.92
CA THR A 39 25.18 9.47 -3.13
C THR A 39 26.30 8.52 -2.70
N ALA A 40 27.34 9.03 -2.05
CA ALA A 40 28.33 8.20 -1.38
C ALA A 40 27.63 7.22 -0.42
N ASP A 41 28.15 5.99 -0.33
CA ASP A 41 27.64 5.00 0.62
C ASP A 41 27.87 5.51 2.05
N VAL A 42 26.82 5.49 2.87
CA VAL A 42 26.87 5.93 4.26
C VAL A 42 26.35 4.80 5.14
N GLN A 43 26.95 4.65 6.32
CA GLN A 43 26.51 3.66 7.30
C GLN A 43 25.93 4.40 8.49
N THR A 44 24.61 4.35 8.63
CA THR A 44 23.88 4.91 9.78
C THR A 44 23.29 3.78 10.62
N THR A 45 22.89 4.08 11.86
CA THR A 45 22.07 3.15 12.63
C THR A 45 20.64 3.20 12.09
N THR A 46 20.18 2.09 11.51
CA THR A 46 18.82 1.96 10.98
C THR A 46 17.95 1.09 11.88
N HIS A 47 16.64 1.37 11.88
CA HIS A 47 15.63 0.51 12.45
C HIS A 47 14.63 0.11 11.38
N GLY A 48 14.38 -1.18 11.22
CA GLY A 48 13.41 -1.69 10.24
C GLY A 48 12.00 -1.14 10.49
N GLY A 49 11.16 -1.22 9.47
CA GLY A 49 9.76 -0.84 9.58
C GLY A 49 9.09 -0.77 8.22
N VAL A 50 7.76 -0.82 8.21
CA VAL A 50 6.96 -0.78 6.99
C VAL A 50 5.95 0.36 7.05
N ALA A 51 5.90 1.21 6.03
CA ALA A 51 4.88 2.24 5.89
C ALA A 51 3.93 1.93 4.73
N LEU A 52 2.69 1.55 5.04
CA LEU A 52 1.63 1.30 4.07
C LEU A 52 0.81 2.59 3.89
N ILE A 53 0.94 3.27 2.75
CA ILE A 53 0.28 4.56 2.49
C ILE A 53 -0.87 4.38 1.48
N GLY A 54 -2.03 4.95 1.79
CA GLY A 54 -3.26 4.73 1.02
C GLY A 54 -3.35 5.45 -0.33
N GLY A 55 -2.38 6.29 -0.71
CA GLY A 55 -2.44 7.10 -1.93
C GLY A 55 -3.13 8.46 -1.75
N GLY A 56 -3.36 9.19 -2.84
CA GLY A 56 -4.07 10.48 -2.81
C GLY A 56 -3.26 11.67 -2.27
N GLY A 57 -1.94 11.52 -2.11
CA GLY A 57 -1.02 12.55 -1.66
C GLY A 57 0.01 12.03 -0.65
N ASN A 58 0.89 12.93 -0.22
CA ASN A 58 1.91 12.63 0.79
C ASN A 58 1.31 12.57 2.20
N VAL A 59 1.99 11.82 3.07
CA VAL A 59 1.69 11.74 4.50
C VAL A 59 2.97 12.08 5.24
N ASP A 60 3.20 13.37 5.48
CA ASP A 60 4.45 13.88 6.05
C ASP A 60 4.86 13.18 7.34
N GLY A 61 3.90 12.87 8.22
CA GLY A 61 4.15 12.14 9.46
C GLY A 61 4.76 10.76 9.22
N ALA A 62 4.33 10.06 8.16
CA ALA A 62 4.90 8.77 7.79
C ALA A 62 6.31 8.91 7.22
N PHE A 63 6.56 9.92 6.38
CA PHE A 63 7.90 10.18 5.86
C PHE A 63 8.88 10.59 6.97
N ARG A 64 8.47 11.47 7.89
CA ARG A 64 9.29 11.80 9.08
C ARG A 64 9.57 10.57 9.93
N TRP A 65 8.58 9.69 10.12
CA TRP A 65 8.75 8.43 10.82
C TRP A 65 9.77 7.51 10.13
N MET A 66 9.73 7.41 8.79
CA MET A 66 10.71 6.65 8.02
C MET A 66 12.11 7.28 8.08
N ILE A 67 12.23 8.60 7.93
CA ILE A 67 13.52 9.32 8.02
C ILE A 67 14.15 9.13 9.41
N GLY A 68 13.36 9.22 10.48
CA GLY A 68 13.86 8.95 11.83
C GLY A 68 14.41 7.53 12.01
N ARG A 69 13.85 6.56 11.27
CA ARG A 69 14.29 5.16 11.26
C ARG A 69 15.48 4.87 10.33
N SER A 70 15.74 5.73 9.36
CA SER A 70 16.88 5.59 8.44
C SER A 70 18.18 6.17 9.00
N GLY A 71 18.11 6.88 10.14
CA GLY A 71 19.26 7.60 10.69
C GLY A 71 19.77 8.73 9.78
N GLY A 72 18.98 9.16 8.78
CA GLY A 72 19.35 10.21 7.83
C GLY A 72 20.34 9.79 6.73
N GLY A 73 20.38 8.50 6.39
CA GLY A 73 21.23 7.99 5.30
C GLY A 73 20.67 8.27 3.90
N ASN A 74 21.00 7.41 2.94
CA ASN A 74 20.53 7.48 1.56
C ASN A 74 19.09 7.00 1.43
N VAL A 75 18.27 7.76 0.73
CA VAL A 75 16.88 7.40 0.39
C VAL A 75 16.81 7.02 -1.08
N VAL A 76 16.24 5.86 -1.37
CA VAL A 76 15.90 5.45 -2.74
C VAL A 76 14.38 5.46 -2.90
N VAL A 77 13.91 6.12 -3.95
CA VAL A 77 12.51 6.09 -4.39
C VAL A 77 12.41 5.22 -5.64
N LEU A 78 11.52 4.24 -5.64
CA LEU A 78 11.26 3.38 -6.80
C LEU A 78 9.94 3.74 -7.47
N THR A 79 9.95 3.81 -8.79
CA THR A 79 8.76 3.96 -9.62
C THR A 79 8.89 3.18 -10.93
N ALA A 80 7.78 2.98 -11.64
CA ALA A 80 7.71 2.37 -12.97
C ALA A 80 6.80 3.17 -13.93
N SER A 81 6.47 4.41 -13.55
CA SER A 81 5.62 5.31 -14.33
C SER A 81 5.67 6.78 -13.89
N GLY A 82 6.40 7.09 -12.82
CA GLY A 82 6.36 8.39 -12.16
C GLY A 82 7.55 9.29 -12.48
N THR A 83 7.49 10.47 -11.88
CA THR A 83 8.52 11.50 -11.83
C THR A 83 9.39 11.35 -10.58
N SER A 84 10.36 12.25 -10.39
CA SER A 84 11.20 12.32 -9.19
C SER A 84 10.67 13.29 -8.14
N ASP A 85 9.36 13.59 -8.12
CA ASP A 85 8.78 14.66 -7.27
C ASP A 85 8.97 14.37 -5.77
N TYR A 86 8.98 13.09 -5.38
CA TYR A 86 9.25 12.68 -4.00
C TYR A 86 10.61 13.12 -3.48
N ASN A 87 11.60 13.39 -4.34
CA ASN A 87 12.93 13.79 -3.90
C ASN A 87 12.88 15.10 -3.10
N ALA A 88 12.18 16.11 -3.63
CA ALA A 88 12.09 17.41 -2.98
C ALA A 88 11.26 17.32 -1.69
N ASP A 89 10.15 16.59 -1.73
CA ASP A 89 9.26 16.40 -0.58
C ASP A 89 9.96 15.71 0.59
N ILE A 90 10.63 14.58 0.34
CA ILE A 90 11.36 13.84 1.38
C ILE A 90 12.50 14.69 1.95
N ASN A 91 13.27 15.36 1.09
CA ASN A 91 14.39 16.19 1.51
C ASN A 91 13.94 17.42 2.35
N ALA A 92 12.73 17.92 2.13
CA ALA A 92 12.17 19.02 2.92
C ALA A 92 11.67 18.59 4.32
N LEU A 93 11.41 17.30 4.53
CA LEU A 93 10.80 16.77 5.75
C LEU A 93 11.80 16.34 6.83
N GLY A 94 13.07 16.19 6.48
CA GLY A 94 14.13 15.85 7.43
C GLY A 94 15.50 15.71 6.77
N LYS A 95 16.55 15.64 7.58
CA LYS A 95 17.92 15.50 7.09
C LYS A 95 18.14 14.07 6.56
N VAL A 96 18.53 13.97 5.30
CA VAL A 96 18.94 12.74 4.61
C VAL A 96 20.25 13.02 3.85
N SER A 97 21.04 12.00 3.56
CA SER A 97 22.32 12.15 2.85
C SER A 97 22.10 12.37 1.36
N SER A 98 21.18 11.60 0.78
CA SER A 98 20.65 11.81 -0.56
C SER A 98 19.22 11.31 -0.70
N VAL A 99 18.54 11.78 -1.75
CA VAL A 99 17.33 11.15 -2.29
C VAL A 99 17.53 10.91 -3.78
N GLU A 100 17.40 9.66 -4.20
CA GLU A 100 17.49 9.25 -5.60
C GLU A 100 16.23 8.51 -6.04
N THR A 101 15.65 8.92 -7.16
CA THR A 101 14.53 8.20 -7.78
C THR A 101 15.04 7.31 -8.92
N LEU A 102 14.73 6.02 -8.84
CA LEU A 102 14.93 5.03 -9.90
C LEU A 102 13.59 4.70 -10.57
N ASN A 103 13.50 4.97 -11.87
CA ASN A 103 12.38 4.60 -12.72
C ASN A 103 12.67 3.28 -13.45
N ILE A 104 12.26 2.17 -12.85
CA ILE A 104 12.56 0.81 -13.29
C ILE A 104 11.36 0.28 -14.09
N THR A 105 11.33 0.58 -15.39
CA THR A 105 10.19 0.30 -16.28
C THR A 105 10.30 -1.00 -17.07
N THR A 106 11.47 -1.62 -17.10
CA THR A 106 11.71 -2.85 -17.86
C THR A 106 12.40 -3.91 -16.99
N ARG A 107 12.29 -5.17 -17.42
CA ARG A 107 12.93 -6.29 -16.75
C ARG A 107 14.46 -6.20 -16.82
N GLU A 108 15.02 -5.65 -17.90
CA GLU A 108 16.47 -5.42 -18.05
C GLU A 108 16.99 -4.40 -17.03
N LEU A 109 16.25 -3.30 -16.80
CA LEU A 109 16.59 -2.36 -15.73
C LEU A 109 16.43 -3.01 -14.35
N ALA A 110 15.41 -3.85 -14.16
CA ALA A 110 15.18 -4.54 -12.90
C ALA A 110 16.24 -5.63 -12.58
N ASP A 111 16.87 -6.22 -13.61
CA ASP A 111 17.97 -7.19 -13.48
C ASP A 111 19.37 -6.56 -13.62
N ASN A 112 19.47 -5.24 -13.68
CA ASN A 112 20.73 -4.53 -13.76
C ASN A 112 21.47 -4.53 -12.40
N ASP A 113 22.76 -4.86 -12.40
CA ASP A 113 23.57 -4.94 -11.18
C ASP A 113 23.73 -3.59 -10.47
N THR A 114 23.89 -2.51 -11.24
CA THR A 114 24.02 -1.15 -10.67
C THR A 114 22.73 -0.69 -10.02
N VAL A 115 21.57 -0.96 -10.63
CA VAL A 115 20.26 -0.67 -10.03
C VAL A 115 20.11 -1.41 -8.70
N ALA A 116 20.40 -2.71 -8.69
CA ALA A 116 20.30 -3.51 -7.48
C ALA A 116 21.30 -3.06 -6.38
N ASP A 117 22.51 -2.66 -6.74
CA ASP A 117 23.52 -2.13 -5.81
C ASP A 117 23.08 -0.81 -5.18
N ILE A 118 22.53 0.13 -5.97
CA ILE A 118 21.96 1.39 -5.45
C ILE A 118 20.86 1.09 -4.43
N ILE A 119 19.96 0.14 -4.73
CA ILE A 119 18.89 -0.24 -3.80
C ILE A 119 19.48 -0.84 -2.51
N ARG A 120 20.42 -1.80 -2.60
CA ARG A 120 21.01 -2.44 -1.39
C ARG A 120 21.71 -1.45 -0.46
N LYS A 121 22.24 -0.35 -1.00
CA LYS A 121 22.91 0.72 -0.25
C LYS A 121 21.95 1.73 0.38
N ALA A 122 20.65 1.66 0.12
CA ALA A 122 19.71 2.60 0.74
C ALA A 122 19.53 2.35 2.26
N GLU A 123 19.39 3.42 3.03
CA GLU A 123 18.99 3.43 4.44
C GLU A 123 17.47 3.68 4.59
N MET A 124 16.79 3.99 3.48
CA MET A 124 15.34 4.10 3.39
C MET A 124 14.91 3.81 1.96
N LEU A 125 13.86 3.01 1.79
CA LEU A 125 13.26 2.74 0.49
C LEU A 125 11.81 3.21 0.46
N PHE A 126 11.40 3.90 -0.60
CA PHE A 126 10.01 4.27 -0.81
C PHE A 126 9.54 3.86 -2.21
N ILE A 127 8.39 3.18 -2.31
CA ILE A 127 7.81 2.71 -3.57
C ILE A 127 6.61 3.60 -3.92
N ALA A 128 6.72 4.34 -5.01
CA ALA A 128 5.70 5.27 -5.47
C ALA A 128 4.39 4.57 -5.89
N GLY A 129 3.34 5.37 -6.07
CA GLY A 129 2.11 4.92 -6.70
C GLY A 129 2.30 4.66 -8.21
N GLY A 130 1.26 4.14 -8.85
CA GLY A 130 1.28 3.78 -10.26
C GLY A 130 0.37 2.59 -10.54
N ASP A 131 0.82 1.71 -11.42
CA ASP A 131 0.17 0.45 -11.74
C ASP A 131 0.93 -0.71 -11.09
N GLN A 132 0.28 -1.38 -10.12
CA GLN A 132 0.90 -2.47 -9.37
C GLN A 132 1.29 -3.67 -10.25
N SER A 133 0.59 -3.89 -11.37
CA SER A 133 0.91 -4.98 -12.29
C SER A 133 2.26 -4.77 -12.97
N ARG A 134 2.67 -3.51 -13.19
CA ARG A 134 4.00 -3.18 -13.71
C ARG A 134 5.09 -3.56 -12.72
N TYR A 135 4.90 -3.26 -11.43
CA TYR A 135 5.88 -3.65 -10.41
C TYR A 135 6.06 -5.16 -10.35
N MET A 136 4.97 -5.91 -10.37
CA MET A 136 5.04 -7.36 -10.40
C MET A 136 5.74 -7.88 -11.67
N ASN A 137 5.25 -7.48 -12.84
CA ASN A 137 5.71 -8.02 -14.12
C ASN A 137 7.17 -7.70 -14.40
N GLN A 138 7.62 -6.49 -14.02
CA GLN A 138 8.99 -6.06 -14.28
C GLN A 138 9.96 -6.46 -13.18
N TRP A 139 9.56 -6.43 -11.90
CA TRP A 139 10.51 -6.61 -10.79
C TRP A 139 10.51 -8.02 -10.20
N LYS A 140 9.40 -8.76 -10.23
CA LYS A 140 9.34 -10.08 -9.58
C LYS A 140 10.37 -11.06 -10.18
N GLY A 141 11.13 -11.71 -9.29
CA GLY A 141 12.19 -12.64 -9.66
C GLY A 141 13.43 -11.99 -10.29
N THR A 142 13.60 -10.67 -10.14
CA THR A 142 14.79 -9.93 -10.62
C THR A 142 15.72 -9.54 -9.48
N LYS A 143 16.89 -8.99 -9.82
CA LYS A 143 17.84 -8.43 -8.83
C LYS A 143 17.25 -7.27 -8.03
N THR A 144 16.38 -6.44 -8.61
CA THR A 144 15.61 -5.40 -7.89
C THR A 144 14.74 -6.02 -6.80
N ASN A 145 14.00 -7.09 -7.11
CA ASN A 145 13.20 -7.79 -6.10
C ASN A 145 14.08 -8.37 -4.97
N ALA A 146 15.21 -8.98 -5.32
CA ALA A 146 16.16 -9.48 -4.33
C ALA A 146 16.74 -8.34 -3.45
N ALA A 147 17.07 -7.19 -4.04
CA ALA A 147 17.59 -6.04 -3.33
C ALA A 147 16.56 -5.43 -2.35
N ILE A 148 15.30 -5.32 -2.75
CA ILE A 148 14.22 -4.85 -1.86
C ILE A 148 14.02 -5.82 -0.70
N ASN A 149 14.03 -7.14 -0.95
CA ASN A 149 13.91 -8.13 0.11
C ASN A 149 15.12 -8.14 1.05
N TYR A 150 16.33 -7.91 0.54
CA TYR A 150 17.53 -7.70 1.37
C TYR A 150 17.33 -6.52 2.33
N LEU A 151 16.82 -5.37 1.84
CA LEU A 151 16.50 -4.22 2.68
C LEU A 151 15.47 -4.53 3.77
N LEU A 152 14.42 -5.28 3.42
CA LEU A 152 13.34 -5.66 4.35
C LEU A 152 13.78 -6.67 5.41
N ARG A 153 14.63 -7.64 5.06
CA ARG A 153 14.89 -8.85 5.87
C ARG A 153 16.25 -8.85 6.54
N GLU A 154 17.27 -8.37 5.84
CA GLU A 154 18.67 -8.51 6.24
C GLU A 154 19.23 -7.19 6.75
N LYS A 155 19.21 -6.13 5.92
CA LYS A 155 19.69 -4.79 6.32
C LYS A 155 18.75 -4.11 7.32
N LYS A 156 17.45 -4.44 7.28
CA LYS A 156 16.41 -3.93 8.18
C LYS A 156 16.35 -2.40 8.19
N VAL A 157 16.05 -1.83 7.04
CA VAL A 157 15.79 -0.39 6.86
C VAL A 157 14.28 -0.12 6.79
N PRO A 158 13.80 1.12 7.04
CA PRO A 158 12.41 1.48 6.77
C PRO A 158 12.09 1.38 5.27
N VAL A 159 11.04 0.64 4.94
CA VAL A 159 10.51 0.50 3.57
C VAL A 159 9.05 0.91 3.53
N GLY A 160 8.71 1.86 2.65
CA GLY A 160 7.34 2.37 2.52
C GLY A 160 6.83 2.25 1.10
N GLY A 161 5.51 2.31 0.95
CA GLY A 161 4.89 2.32 -0.37
C GLY A 161 3.52 2.96 -0.36
N THR A 162 3.16 3.65 -1.45
CA THR A 162 1.86 4.31 -1.59
C THR A 162 1.05 3.73 -2.74
N SER A 163 -0.27 3.61 -2.58
CA SER A 163 -1.16 3.08 -3.63
C SER A 163 -0.65 1.72 -4.16
N ALA A 164 -0.28 1.60 -5.44
CA ALA A 164 0.35 0.40 -5.98
C ALA A 164 1.55 -0.12 -5.15
N GLY A 165 2.42 0.78 -4.64
CA GLY A 165 3.53 0.42 -3.76
C GLY A 165 3.07 -0.14 -2.41
N CYS A 166 1.94 0.33 -1.88
CA CYS A 166 1.32 -0.20 -0.65
C CYS A 166 0.79 -1.63 -0.86
N ALA A 167 0.18 -1.90 -2.02
CA ALA A 167 -0.38 -3.21 -2.33
C ALA A 167 0.69 -4.31 -2.33
N ILE A 168 1.81 -4.07 -3.03
CA ILE A 168 2.85 -5.09 -3.23
C ILE A 168 3.73 -5.36 -1.99
N LEU A 169 3.63 -4.55 -0.94
CA LEU A 169 4.36 -4.76 0.32
C LEU A 169 3.73 -5.85 1.20
N SER A 170 2.49 -6.25 0.92
CA SER A 170 1.81 -7.32 1.64
C SER A 170 2.15 -8.69 1.06
N GLY A 171 2.20 -9.72 1.91
CA GLY A 171 2.55 -11.08 1.49
C GLY A 171 1.54 -11.66 0.51
N MET A 172 0.25 -11.41 0.74
CA MET A 172 -0.79 -11.68 -0.25
C MET A 172 -1.22 -10.36 -0.87
N TYR A 173 -1.23 -10.26 -2.20
CA TYR A 173 -1.49 -8.98 -2.85
C TYR A 173 -2.46 -9.12 -4.03
N TYR A 174 -3.26 -8.07 -4.23
CA TYR A 174 -4.14 -7.92 -5.38
C TYR A 174 -3.37 -7.32 -6.56
N SER A 175 -3.43 -7.95 -7.72
CA SER A 175 -2.58 -7.59 -8.85
C SER A 175 -3.05 -6.42 -9.70
N GLY A 176 -4.34 -6.09 -9.66
CA GLY A 176 -4.92 -5.04 -10.53
C GLY A 176 -4.77 -5.29 -12.03
N GLU A 177 -4.41 -6.51 -12.44
CA GLU A 177 -4.30 -6.90 -13.84
C GLU A 177 -5.67 -6.74 -14.53
N GLY A 178 -5.68 -6.17 -15.74
CA GLY A 178 -6.92 -5.92 -16.49
C GLY A 178 -7.77 -4.75 -15.98
N GLY A 179 -7.47 -4.17 -14.82
CA GLY A 179 -8.18 -3.01 -14.27
C GLY A 179 -8.40 -3.10 -12.76
N SER A 180 -9.02 -2.07 -12.18
CA SER A 180 -9.35 -2.06 -10.75
C SER A 180 -10.73 -2.67 -10.52
N ALA A 181 -10.78 -3.80 -9.83
CA ALA A 181 -12.03 -4.35 -9.31
C ALA A 181 -12.76 -3.35 -8.39
N THR A 182 -14.08 -3.29 -8.50
CA THR A 182 -14.98 -2.48 -7.66
C THR A 182 -15.81 -3.38 -6.75
N SER A 183 -16.15 -2.90 -5.56
CA SER A 183 -16.86 -3.69 -4.55
C SER A 183 -18.17 -4.28 -5.05
N ASP A 184 -19.02 -3.49 -5.71
CA ASP A 184 -20.34 -3.95 -6.17
C ASP A 184 -20.23 -5.11 -7.17
N VAL A 185 -19.24 -5.06 -8.07
CA VAL A 185 -19.01 -6.11 -9.07
C VAL A 185 -18.55 -7.40 -8.39
N VAL A 186 -17.54 -7.31 -7.52
CA VAL A 186 -16.90 -8.52 -6.97
C VAL A 186 -17.62 -9.10 -5.76
N LEU A 187 -18.52 -8.35 -5.14
CA LEU A 187 -19.47 -8.91 -4.18
C LEU A 187 -20.60 -9.67 -4.88
N ALA A 188 -21.02 -9.23 -6.07
CA ALA A 188 -22.01 -9.94 -6.90
C ALA A 188 -21.41 -11.18 -7.59
N ASN A 189 -20.11 -11.16 -7.89
CA ASN A 189 -19.38 -12.28 -8.47
C ASN A 189 -17.93 -12.33 -7.95
N PRO A 190 -17.61 -13.17 -6.93
CA PRO A 190 -16.29 -13.21 -6.35
C PRO A 190 -15.20 -13.77 -7.29
N TYR A 191 -15.59 -14.42 -8.40
CA TYR A 191 -14.69 -14.89 -9.46
C TYR A 191 -14.75 -14.02 -10.72
N ASP A 192 -15.06 -12.73 -10.56
CA ASP A 192 -14.89 -11.74 -11.63
C ASP A 192 -13.44 -11.75 -12.16
N SER A 193 -13.26 -11.55 -13.47
CA SER A 193 -11.97 -11.66 -14.14
C SER A 193 -10.96 -10.60 -13.70
N LEU A 194 -11.42 -9.52 -13.05
CA LEU A 194 -10.55 -8.50 -12.45
C LEU A 194 -10.03 -8.91 -11.06
N VAL A 195 -10.37 -10.10 -10.55
CA VAL A 195 -9.93 -10.60 -9.24
C VAL A 195 -8.83 -11.64 -9.38
N THR A 196 -7.58 -11.15 -9.33
CA THR A 196 -6.38 -11.99 -9.26
C THR A 196 -5.57 -11.63 -8.01
N VAL A 197 -5.32 -12.63 -7.17
CA VAL A 197 -4.54 -12.54 -5.93
C VAL A 197 -3.33 -13.46 -6.01
N TYR A 198 -2.21 -13.02 -5.46
CA TYR A 198 -0.95 -13.78 -5.40
C TYR A 198 -0.51 -13.99 -3.94
N ASN A 199 0.42 -14.91 -3.70
CA ASN A 199 0.79 -15.36 -2.37
C ASN A 199 2.30 -15.53 -2.19
N ASN A 200 2.90 -14.64 -1.39
CA ASN A 200 4.25 -14.72 -0.84
C ASN A 200 5.38 -14.97 -1.87
N ASP A 201 5.18 -14.53 -3.10
CA ASP A 201 6.09 -14.78 -4.21
C ASP A 201 6.75 -13.50 -4.77
N PHE A 202 6.62 -12.37 -4.07
CA PHE A 202 7.21 -11.09 -4.47
C PHE A 202 8.00 -10.41 -3.33
N LEU A 203 7.39 -9.48 -2.59
CA LEU A 203 8.04 -8.80 -1.46
C LEU A 203 7.72 -9.51 -0.14
N GLN A 204 8.68 -9.54 0.77
CA GLN A 204 8.61 -10.32 2.01
C GLN A 204 8.69 -9.43 3.25
N ALA A 205 7.87 -8.38 3.31
CA ALA A 205 7.90 -7.44 4.43
C ALA A 205 7.61 -8.15 5.78
N PRO A 206 8.36 -7.86 6.86
CA PRO A 206 8.11 -8.46 8.17
C PRO A 206 6.67 -8.27 8.66
N TYR A 207 6.11 -9.31 9.28
CA TYR A 207 4.73 -9.37 9.82
C TYR A 207 3.60 -9.34 8.78
N LEU A 208 3.90 -9.20 7.48
CA LEU A 208 2.88 -9.08 6.43
C LEU A 208 2.68 -10.35 5.60
N GLN A 209 3.34 -11.47 5.93
CA GLN A 209 3.24 -12.74 5.17
C GLN A 209 1.79 -13.25 5.05
N GLN A 210 1.00 -13.09 6.12
CA GLN A 210 -0.42 -13.49 6.15
C GLN A 210 -1.37 -12.30 6.05
N VAL A 211 -0.91 -11.17 5.51
CA VAL A 211 -1.71 -9.96 5.31
C VAL A 211 -1.99 -9.75 3.82
N ILE A 212 -3.22 -9.33 3.52
CA ILE A 212 -3.55 -8.66 2.25
C ILE A 212 -3.89 -7.20 2.50
N SER A 213 -3.21 -6.29 1.82
CA SER A 213 -3.46 -4.85 1.95
C SER A 213 -4.40 -4.30 0.88
N ASP A 214 -5.08 -3.19 1.21
CA ASP A 214 -5.78 -2.36 0.23
C ASP A 214 -5.60 -0.85 0.52
N GLN A 215 -5.83 -0.03 -0.49
CA GLN A 215 -5.45 1.39 -0.57
C GLN A 215 -6.55 2.20 -1.24
N HIS A 216 -6.52 3.55 -1.14
CA HIS A 216 -7.60 4.46 -1.54
C HIS A 216 -8.97 4.01 -0.98
N TYR A 217 -8.94 3.48 0.23
CA TYR A 217 -9.92 2.51 0.70
C TYR A 217 -11.34 3.06 0.74
N LEU A 218 -11.58 4.14 1.48
CA LEU A 218 -12.90 4.76 1.58
C LEU A 218 -13.19 5.61 0.36
N LYS A 219 -12.19 6.34 -0.15
CA LYS A 219 -12.35 7.18 -1.35
C LYS A 219 -12.97 6.42 -2.51
N ARG A 220 -12.57 5.16 -2.70
CA ARG A 220 -13.00 4.29 -3.81
C ARG A 220 -13.96 3.18 -3.38
N LYS A 221 -14.50 3.24 -2.16
CA LYS A 221 -15.47 2.27 -1.61
C LYS A 221 -14.97 0.82 -1.73
N ARG A 222 -13.73 0.56 -1.31
CA ARG A 222 -13.01 -0.71 -1.56
C ARG A 222 -13.19 -1.75 -0.45
N GLU A 223 -14.06 -1.50 0.51
CA GLU A 223 -14.30 -2.44 1.61
C GLU A 223 -14.85 -3.78 1.11
N GLY A 224 -15.83 -3.74 0.20
CA GLY A 224 -16.44 -4.95 -0.36
C GLY A 224 -15.45 -5.80 -1.14
N ARG A 225 -14.63 -5.17 -2.00
CA ARG A 225 -13.61 -5.93 -2.76
C ARG A 225 -12.54 -6.54 -1.87
N HIS A 226 -12.14 -5.87 -0.78
CA HIS A 226 -11.14 -6.40 0.13
C HIS A 226 -11.69 -7.63 0.86
N VAL A 227 -12.96 -7.59 1.29
CA VAL A 227 -13.68 -8.76 1.80
C VAL A 227 -13.72 -9.88 0.75
N THR A 228 -14.04 -9.58 -0.52
CA THR A 228 -14.01 -10.58 -1.58
C THR A 228 -12.63 -11.21 -1.76
N PHE A 229 -11.54 -10.42 -1.75
CA PHE A 229 -10.19 -10.97 -1.87
C PHE A 229 -9.88 -11.93 -0.71
N MET A 230 -10.26 -11.58 0.51
CA MET A 230 -10.09 -12.44 1.67
C MET A 230 -10.93 -13.72 1.57
N SER A 231 -12.16 -13.63 1.07
CA SER A 231 -13.01 -14.80 0.80
C SER A 231 -12.38 -15.74 -0.22
N ARG A 232 -11.83 -15.19 -1.32
CA ARG A 232 -11.14 -15.94 -2.36
C ARG A 232 -9.89 -16.63 -1.85
N ILE A 233 -9.09 -15.96 -1.03
CA ILE A 233 -7.91 -16.56 -0.37
C ILE A 233 -8.33 -17.75 0.53
N ILE A 234 -9.40 -17.62 1.31
CA ILE A 234 -9.91 -18.72 2.16
C ILE A 234 -10.41 -19.87 1.30
N LYS A 235 -11.20 -19.58 0.27
CA LYS A 235 -11.82 -20.59 -0.60
C LYS A 235 -10.78 -21.34 -1.43
N ASP A 236 -9.85 -20.62 -2.05
CA ASP A 236 -8.94 -21.18 -3.04
C ASP A 236 -7.69 -21.77 -2.37
N TRP A 237 -7.23 -21.23 -1.24
CA TRP A 237 -5.97 -21.65 -0.59
C TRP A 237 -6.12 -22.16 0.84
N HIS A 238 -7.32 -22.13 1.43
CA HIS A 238 -7.56 -22.52 2.84
C HIS A 238 -6.69 -21.75 3.85
N ILE A 239 -6.28 -20.53 3.48
CA ILE A 239 -5.56 -19.59 4.34
C ILE A 239 -6.58 -18.61 4.88
N TYR A 240 -6.50 -18.27 6.18
CA TYR A 240 -7.35 -17.25 6.80
C TYR A 240 -6.55 -15.96 6.94
N PRO A 241 -6.59 -15.07 5.94
CA PRO A 241 -5.72 -13.91 5.88
C PRO A 241 -6.16 -12.86 6.89
N LYS A 242 -5.22 -12.00 7.27
CA LYS A 242 -5.53 -10.72 7.90
C LYS A 242 -5.60 -9.63 6.83
N GLY A 243 -6.35 -8.57 7.09
CA GLY A 243 -6.44 -7.41 6.21
C GLY A 243 -5.85 -6.17 6.86
N ILE A 244 -5.14 -5.35 6.09
CA ILE A 244 -4.78 -3.98 6.48
C ILE A 244 -5.19 -3.04 5.35
N ALA A 245 -6.09 -2.10 5.61
CA ALA A 245 -6.55 -1.18 4.58
C ALA A 245 -6.30 0.27 4.99
N VAL A 246 -5.88 1.09 4.03
CA VAL A 246 -5.46 2.47 4.28
C VAL A 246 -6.14 3.42 3.32
N ASP A 247 -6.84 4.44 3.85
CA ASP A 247 -7.49 5.43 3.00
C ASP A 247 -6.52 6.49 2.47
N GLU A 248 -6.98 7.33 1.54
CA GLU A 248 -6.15 8.40 0.98
C GLU A 248 -5.57 9.33 2.06
N ARG A 249 -4.36 9.83 1.80
CA ARG A 249 -3.58 10.71 2.69
C ARG A 249 -3.49 10.19 4.13
N THR A 250 -3.43 8.86 4.23
CA THR A 250 -3.30 8.12 5.49
C THR A 250 -2.24 7.04 5.33
N ALA A 251 -1.57 6.69 6.42
CA ALA A 251 -0.53 5.70 6.45
C ALA A 251 -0.63 4.84 7.71
N VAL A 252 -0.38 3.54 7.57
CA VAL A 252 -0.11 2.62 8.67
C VAL A 252 1.40 2.39 8.73
N CYS A 253 2.05 2.87 9.79
CA CYS A 253 3.49 2.68 10.02
C CYS A 253 3.69 1.59 11.07
N ILE A 254 4.35 0.50 10.68
CA ILE A 254 4.57 -0.72 11.46
C ILE A 254 6.05 -0.79 11.83
N ASP A 255 6.36 -0.78 13.12
CA ASP A 255 7.74 -0.87 13.61
C ASP A 255 8.35 -2.28 13.51
N ASP A 256 9.65 -2.36 13.82
CA ASP A 256 10.46 -3.57 13.91
C ASP A 256 10.03 -4.55 15.02
N LYS A 257 9.00 -4.20 15.82
CA LYS A 257 8.35 -5.05 16.83
C LYS A 257 6.91 -5.40 16.45
N GLY A 258 6.47 -5.01 15.25
CA GLY A 258 5.14 -5.24 14.72
C GLY A 258 4.05 -4.38 15.35
N ASN A 259 4.36 -3.25 15.98
CA ASN A 259 3.36 -2.28 16.44
C ASN A 259 3.09 -1.26 15.33
N ALA A 260 1.80 -1.05 15.04
CA ALA A 260 1.32 -0.08 14.08
C ALA A 260 0.78 1.18 14.74
N LYS A 261 1.02 2.32 14.10
CA LYS A 261 0.35 3.62 14.34
C LYS A 261 -0.21 4.17 13.04
N VAL A 262 -1.26 5.00 13.12
CA VAL A 262 -1.96 5.54 11.95
C VAL A 262 -1.74 7.04 11.80
N PHE A 263 -1.02 7.43 10.75
CA PHE A 263 -0.67 8.81 10.43
C PHE A 263 -1.55 9.36 9.31
N GLY A 264 -1.82 10.66 9.31
CA GLY A 264 -2.54 11.35 8.24
C GLY A 264 -3.91 11.88 8.66
N VAL A 265 -4.86 11.90 7.72
CA VAL A 265 -6.12 12.67 7.87
C VAL A 265 -7.41 11.85 7.78
N SER A 266 -7.35 10.59 7.38
CA SER A 266 -8.53 9.72 7.26
C SER A 266 -8.43 8.55 8.24
N LYS A 267 -8.63 7.31 7.79
CA LYS A 267 -8.71 6.13 8.65
C LYS A 267 -7.93 4.94 8.07
N ALA A 268 -7.56 4.01 8.94
CA ALA A 268 -7.05 2.70 8.58
C ALA A 268 -7.82 1.58 9.28
N TYR A 269 -7.81 0.40 8.66
CA TYR A 269 -8.59 -0.75 9.06
C TYR A 269 -7.69 -1.98 9.24
N PHE A 270 -7.91 -2.72 10.33
CA PHE A 270 -7.26 -3.98 10.62
C PHE A 270 -8.33 -5.07 10.70
N ILE A 271 -8.30 -6.03 9.77
CA ILE A 271 -9.36 -7.02 9.57
C ILE A 271 -8.85 -8.38 10.01
N SER A 272 -9.58 -9.04 10.91
CA SER A 272 -9.31 -10.39 11.35
C SER A 272 -10.35 -11.38 10.85
N THR A 273 -9.84 -12.47 10.28
CA THR A 273 -10.59 -13.69 9.99
C THR A 273 -10.46 -14.70 11.13
N ASP A 274 -11.40 -15.63 11.17
CA ASP A 274 -11.46 -16.74 12.11
C ASP A 274 -11.63 -18.06 11.32
N LYS A 275 -10.86 -19.08 11.70
CA LYS A 275 -10.89 -20.40 11.05
C LYS A 275 -12.25 -21.08 11.14
N SER A 276 -13.03 -20.80 12.18
CA SER A 276 -14.38 -21.36 12.30
C SER A 276 -15.44 -20.61 11.48
N LYS A 277 -15.07 -19.48 10.84
CA LYS A 277 -15.99 -18.56 10.17
C LYS A 277 -15.61 -18.40 8.69
N ALA A 278 -15.57 -19.49 7.93
CA ALA A 278 -15.36 -19.40 6.48
C ALA A 278 -16.58 -18.79 5.77
N PRO A 279 -16.43 -18.17 4.58
CA PRO A 279 -17.56 -17.74 3.77
C PRO A 279 -18.51 -18.90 3.47
N GLU A 280 -19.82 -18.72 3.71
CA GLU A 280 -20.83 -19.73 3.42
C GLU A 280 -21.00 -19.96 1.92
N ARG A 281 -20.79 -18.93 1.09
CA ARG A 281 -20.81 -19.04 -0.37
C ARG A 281 -19.77 -18.12 -0.99
N CYS A 282 -18.83 -18.71 -1.72
CA CYS A 282 -17.86 -18.01 -2.56
C CYS A 282 -17.69 -18.84 -3.84
N GLU A 283 -18.51 -18.54 -4.85
CA GLU A 283 -18.64 -19.35 -6.08
C GLU A 283 -18.76 -18.44 -7.30
N GLN A 284 -18.38 -18.95 -8.47
CA GLN A 284 -18.41 -18.19 -9.71
C GLN A 284 -19.85 -17.84 -10.11
N GLY A 285 -20.08 -16.56 -10.45
CA GLY A 285 -21.36 -16.06 -10.93
C GLY A 285 -22.46 -15.96 -9.85
N GLN A 286 -22.13 -16.19 -8.58
CA GLN A 286 -23.06 -16.10 -7.46
C GLN A 286 -22.64 -14.98 -6.49
N PRO A 287 -23.59 -14.21 -5.93
CA PRO A 287 -23.28 -13.23 -4.91
C PRO A 287 -22.60 -13.86 -3.69
N LEU A 288 -21.55 -13.22 -3.18
CA LEU A 288 -20.82 -13.64 -2.00
C LEU A 288 -21.77 -13.72 -0.78
N GLU A 289 -21.63 -14.78 0.01
CA GLU A 289 -22.22 -14.90 1.35
C GLU A 289 -21.09 -15.14 2.36
N TRP A 290 -20.98 -14.23 3.31
CA TRP A 290 -20.10 -14.37 4.47
C TRP A 290 -20.75 -13.73 5.69
N ASN A 291 -21.73 -14.41 6.28
CA ASN A 291 -22.63 -13.81 7.27
C ASN A 291 -22.19 -14.09 8.70
N ASP A 292 -22.07 -15.37 9.07
CA ASP A 292 -21.81 -15.88 10.42
C ASP A 292 -22.62 -15.13 11.50
N ASN A 293 -23.95 -15.14 11.38
CA ASN A 293 -24.87 -14.41 12.28
C ASN A 293 -24.55 -12.91 12.43
N GLY A 294 -24.04 -12.29 11.36
CA GLY A 294 -23.62 -10.89 11.35
C GLY A 294 -22.25 -10.64 12.01
N GLN A 295 -21.40 -11.66 12.15
CA GLN A 295 -20.12 -11.61 12.88
C GLN A 295 -18.95 -12.29 12.13
N ALA A 296 -19.02 -12.35 10.79
CA ALA A 296 -18.02 -13.00 9.95
C ALA A 296 -16.59 -12.46 10.14
N LEU A 297 -16.42 -11.13 10.15
CA LEU A 297 -15.12 -10.47 10.21
C LEU A 297 -15.06 -9.49 11.37
N LYS A 298 -14.00 -9.59 12.19
CA LYS A 298 -13.75 -8.62 13.26
C LYS A 298 -12.81 -7.53 12.74
N VAL A 299 -13.26 -6.28 12.74
CA VAL A 299 -12.54 -5.15 12.14
C VAL A 299 -12.26 -4.07 13.16
N TYR A 300 -11.00 -3.63 13.25
CA TYR A 300 -10.62 -2.46 14.04
C TYR A 300 -10.37 -1.27 13.12
N GLU A 301 -11.08 -0.18 13.35
CA GLU A 301 -10.93 1.08 12.61
C GLU A 301 -10.20 2.09 13.50
N ILE A 302 -9.07 2.62 13.02
CA ILE A 302 -8.31 3.67 13.71
C ILE A 302 -8.37 4.96 12.88
N PRO A 303 -8.93 6.07 13.40
CA PRO A 303 -8.78 7.39 12.80
C PRO A 303 -7.32 7.84 12.88
N ALA A 304 -6.83 8.47 11.82
CA ALA A 304 -5.46 8.97 11.74
C ALA A 304 -5.28 10.29 12.48
N SER A 305 -4.03 10.62 12.81
CA SER A 305 -3.62 11.98 13.19
C SER A 305 -2.29 12.33 12.53
N ALA A 306 -1.93 13.62 12.49
CA ALA A 306 -0.66 14.06 11.89
C ALA A 306 0.57 13.41 12.54
N ASP A 307 0.53 13.18 13.85
CA ASP A 307 1.64 12.65 14.65
C ASP A 307 1.51 11.14 14.96
N GLY A 308 0.50 10.49 14.37
CA GLY A 308 0.21 9.08 14.56
C GLY A 308 -0.75 8.84 15.72
N ASN A 309 -1.90 8.25 15.43
CA ASN A 309 -2.90 7.87 16.41
C ASN A 309 -2.98 6.34 16.61
N GLY A 310 -3.51 5.97 17.77
CA GLY A 310 -3.85 4.61 18.14
C GLY A 310 -2.65 3.67 18.22
N ARG A 311 -2.97 2.39 18.42
CA ARG A 311 -2.02 1.30 18.40
C ARG A 311 -2.72 0.05 17.90
N PHE A 312 -2.05 -0.72 17.05
CA PHE A 312 -2.47 -2.07 16.70
C PHE A 312 -1.26 -2.99 16.59
N ARG A 313 -1.32 -4.21 17.12
CA ARG A 313 -0.19 -5.15 17.08
C ARG A 313 -0.32 -6.08 15.88
N VAL A 314 0.37 -5.76 14.79
CA VAL A 314 0.37 -6.54 13.54
C VAL A 314 1.12 -7.87 13.69
N ALA A 315 2.05 -7.97 14.65
CA ALA A 315 2.81 -9.20 14.91
C ALA A 315 1.93 -10.43 15.20
N ASP A 316 0.79 -10.22 15.88
CA ASP A 316 -0.12 -11.28 16.32
C ASP A 316 -1.61 -10.94 16.12
N PHE A 317 -1.94 -9.72 15.70
CA PHE A 317 -3.32 -9.22 15.59
C PHE A 317 -4.11 -9.32 16.91
N ASP A 318 -3.42 -9.24 18.06
CA ASP A 318 -4.06 -9.32 19.38
C ASP A 318 -5.03 -8.15 19.61
N PRO A 319 -6.35 -8.41 19.71
CA PRO A 319 -7.34 -7.38 19.96
C PRO A 319 -7.14 -6.64 21.29
N ALA A 320 -6.52 -7.26 22.29
CA ALA A 320 -6.29 -6.67 23.61
C ALA A 320 -5.23 -5.55 23.59
N GLN A 321 -4.36 -5.52 22.58
CA GLN A 321 -3.34 -4.50 22.40
C GLN A 321 -3.80 -3.33 21.52
N ALA A 322 -5.04 -3.38 21.02
CA ALA A 322 -5.60 -2.37 20.15
C ALA A 322 -6.11 -1.16 20.95
N SER A 323 -5.79 0.07 20.50
CA SER A 323 -6.28 1.29 21.11
C SER A 323 -6.43 2.46 20.12
N GLY A 324 -7.21 3.47 20.50
CA GLY A 324 -7.40 4.70 19.74
C GLY A 324 -8.36 4.58 18.54
N GLY A 325 -9.15 3.52 18.49
CA GLY A 325 -10.11 3.21 17.42
C GLY A 325 -11.37 2.48 17.92
N ALA A 326 -12.21 2.04 16.99
CA ALA A 326 -13.48 1.38 17.25
C ALA A 326 -13.55 -0.01 16.60
N TRP A 327 -14.27 -0.94 17.23
CA TRP A 327 -14.46 -2.30 16.75
C TRP A 327 -15.77 -2.44 15.98
N TYR A 328 -15.74 -3.21 14.89
CA TYR A 328 -16.88 -3.52 14.05
C TYR A 328 -16.92 -5.01 13.73
N TRP A 329 -18.14 -5.55 13.63
CA TRP A 329 -18.41 -6.74 12.86
C TRP A 329 -18.72 -6.36 11.42
N TRP A 330 -18.04 -6.99 10.47
CA TRP A 330 -18.38 -6.92 9.05
C TRP A 330 -18.88 -8.27 8.59
N TYR A 331 -19.84 -8.26 7.68
CA TYR A 331 -20.44 -9.47 7.12
C TYR A 331 -21.09 -9.17 5.77
N VAL A 332 -21.18 -10.16 4.89
CA VAL A 332 -21.77 -10.04 3.56
C VAL A 332 -23.00 -10.93 3.48
N GLN A 333 -24.13 -10.35 3.08
CA GLN A 333 -25.38 -11.07 2.81
C GLN A 333 -25.79 -10.78 1.38
N ASN A 334 -25.96 -11.83 0.56
CA ASN A 334 -26.37 -11.71 -0.83
C ASN A 334 -25.59 -10.63 -1.63
N GLY A 335 -24.26 -10.64 -1.51
CA GLY A 335 -23.38 -9.67 -2.18
C GLY A 335 -23.47 -8.23 -1.65
N GLN A 336 -24.03 -8.01 -0.46
CA GLN A 336 -24.07 -6.70 0.20
C GLN A 336 -23.24 -6.70 1.48
N LEU A 337 -22.27 -5.79 1.57
CA LEU A 337 -21.45 -5.61 2.77
C LEU A 337 -22.23 -4.84 3.84
N ASN A 338 -22.34 -5.44 5.01
CA ASN A 338 -22.93 -4.85 6.21
C ASN A 338 -21.85 -4.64 7.27
N LYS A 339 -22.02 -3.58 8.07
CA LYS A 339 -21.09 -3.21 9.15
C LYS A 339 -21.88 -2.90 10.40
N LYS A 340 -21.51 -3.49 11.52
CA LYS A 340 -22.14 -3.29 12.84
C LYS A 340 -21.07 -2.92 13.85
N GLU A 341 -21.18 -1.76 14.47
CA GLU A 341 -20.27 -1.38 15.56
C GLU A 341 -20.44 -2.31 16.76
N ILE A 342 -19.32 -2.67 17.39
CA ILE A 342 -19.30 -3.45 18.62
C ILE A 342 -19.30 -2.46 19.78
N THR A 343 -20.50 -2.11 20.26
CA THR A 343 -20.67 -1.32 21.47
C THR A 343 -20.37 -2.20 22.68
N HIS A 344 -19.45 -1.76 23.54
CA HIS A 344 -19.10 -2.43 24.79
C HIS A 344 -20.21 -2.37 25.83
#